data_AF-A0A704ELB5-F1
#
_entry.id   AF-A0A704ELB5-F1
#
_cell.length_a   1.000
_cell.length_b   1.000
_cell.length_c   1.000
_cell.angle_alpha   90.00
_cell.angle_beta   90.00
_cell.angle_gamma   90.00
#
_symmetry.space_group_name_H-M   'P 1'
#
loop_
_entity.id
_entity.type
_entity.pdbx_description
1 polymer ?
#
loop_
_entity_poly.entity_id
_entity_poly.type
_entity_poly.pdbx_seq_one_letter_code
_entity_poly.pdbx_strand_id
1 'polypeptide(L)'
;MPIIDLNQLPAPDVVKELDFETILAERKATLISLYPEDQQEAVARTLTLESEPLVKLLEENAYRELIWRQRVNEAARAVMLACAAGNDLDVIGANYNTTRLTITPADDSTIPPTPAVMESDTDYRLRIQQAFEGLSVAGSVGAYQYHGRSADGRVADISVTSPSPACVTISVLSRENNGVASEDLLAVVRNALNDEDVRPVADRVTVQSAAIVEYQINATLYLYPGPESEPIRAAAVKKLEAYITAQHRLGRDIRLSAIYAALHVEGVQRVELAAPLADIVLNSTQASFCTEYSVVTGGSDE
;
A
#
# COMPACT_ATOMS: atom_id res chain seq x y z
N MET A 1 12.28 1.63 15.11
CA MET A 1 12.86 1.35 13.77
C MET A 1 11.93 1.92 12.71
N PRO A 2 12.41 2.33 11.52
CA PRO A 2 11.50 2.69 10.43
C PRO A 2 10.68 1.45 10.06
N ILE A 3 9.37 1.59 9.98
CA ILE A 3 8.49 0.50 9.56
C ILE A 3 8.66 0.33 8.05
N ILE A 4 9.06 -0.87 7.64
CA ILE A 4 9.31 -1.21 6.24
C ILE A 4 7.95 -1.41 5.55
N ASP A 5 7.78 -0.81 4.38
CA ASP A 5 6.66 -1.14 3.52
C ASP A 5 6.84 -2.55 2.96
N LEU A 6 6.17 -3.52 3.57
CA LEU A 6 6.27 -4.93 3.21
C LEU A 6 5.83 -5.21 1.77
N ASN A 7 5.04 -4.33 1.15
CA ASN A 7 4.60 -4.50 -0.24
C ASN A 7 5.75 -4.34 -1.24
N GLN A 8 6.88 -3.76 -0.83
CA GLN A 8 8.06 -3.56 -1.68
C GLN A 8 9.05 -4.73 -1.62
N LEU A 9 8.76 -5.74 -0.79
CA LEU A 9 9.59 -6.94 -0.72
C LEU A 9 9.43 -7.78 -1.99
N PRO A 10 10.50 -8.49 -2.42
CA PRO A 10 10.38 -9.44 -3.51
C PRO A 10 9.37 -10.53 -3.17
N ALA A 11 8.76 -11.11 -4.20
CA ALA A 11 7.89 -12.26 -4.02
C ALA A 11 8.64 -13.41 -3.32
N PRO A 12 7.99 -14.14 -2.41
CA PRO A 12 8.62 -15.24 -1.68
C PRO A 12 8.88 -16.42 -2.61
N ASP A 13 9.91 -17.22 -2.32
CA ASP A 13 10.34 -18.37 -3.16
C ASP A 13 9.26 -19.45 -3.36
N VAL A 14 8.25 -19.49 -2.49
CA VAL A 14 7.09 -20.39 -2.62
C VAL A 14 6.21 -20.03 -3.81
N VAL A 15 6.16 -18.74 -4.19
CA VAL A 15 5.43 -18.27 -5.36
C VAL A 15 6.29 -18.55 -6.58
N LYS A 16 5.81 -19.42 -7.46
CA LYS A 16 6.49 -19.77 -8.70
C LYS A 16 5.85 -19.08 -9.90
N GLU A 17 6.69 -18.59 -10.81
CA GLU A 17 6.23 -18.23 -12.14
C GLU A 17 5.79 -19.50 -12.87
N LEU A 18 4.62 -19.45 -13.51
CA LEU A 18 4.00 -20.60 -14.14
C LEU A 18 3.99 -20.39 -15.65
N ASP A 19 4.53 -21.37 -16.38
CA ASP A 19 4.52 -21.39 -17.83
C ASP A 19 3.79 -22.64 -18.31
N PHE A 20 2.80 -22.44 -19.18
CA PHE A 20 1.97 -23.51 -19.73
C PHE A 20 2.80 -24.47 -20.58
N GLU A 21 3.68 -23.93 -21.44
CA GLU A 21 4.45 -24.73 -22.39
C GLU A 21 5.45 -25.64 -21.66
N THR A 22 6.09 -25.13 -20.61
CA THR A 22 6.95 -25.93 -19.73
C THR A 22 6.18 -27.10 -19.10
N ILE A 23 4.99 -26.86 -18.54
CA ILE A 23 4.14 -27.91 -17.94
C ILE A 23 3.70 -28.92 -19.01
N LEU A 24 3.29 -28.47 -20.20
CA LEU A 24 2.87 -29.35 -21.28
C LEU A 24 4.04 -30.23 -21.76
N ALA A 25 5.25 -29.69 -21.87
CA ALA A 25 6.45 -30.44 -22.21
C ALA A 25 6.78 -31.52 -21.16
N GLU A 26 6.72 -31.18 -19.86
CA GLU A 26 6.90 -32.14 -18.76
C GLU A 26 5.86 -33.27 -18.83
N ARG A 27 4.59 -32.93 -19.12
CA ARG A 27 3.50 -33.90 -19.24
C ARG A 27 3.67 -34.82 -20.45
N LYS A 28 4.05 -34.28 -21.61
CA LYS A 28 4.38 -35.08 -22.81
C LYS A 28 5.53 -36.03 -22.53
N ALA A 29 6.62 -35.56 -21.92
CA ALA A 29 7.77 -36.39 -21.54
C ALA A 29 7.37 -37.51 -20.57
N THR A 30 6.53 -37.19 -19.58
CA THR A 30 5.99 -38.18 -18.64
C THR A 30 5.16 -39.23 -19.37
N LEU A 31 4.24 -38.84 -20.27
CA LEU A 31 3.45 -39.80 -21.04
C LEU A 31 4.33 -40.72 -21.88
N ILE A 32 5.35 -40.18 -22.56
CA ILE A 32 6.31 -40.97 -23.35
C ILE A 32 7.01 -42.00 -22.46
N SER A 33 7.45 -41.62 -21.25
CA SER A 33 8.15 -42.52 -20.33
C SER A 33 7.32 -43.72 -19.85
N LEU A 34 5.99 -43.65 -19.96
CA LEU A 34 5.09 -44.75 -19.57
C LEU A 34 4.94 -45.82 -20.67
N TYR A 35 5.42 -45.57 -21.89
CA TYR A 35 5.42 -46.56 -22.97
C TYR A 35 6.70 -47.42 -22.95
N PRO A 36 6.63 -48.68 -23.44
CA PRO A 36 7.82 -49.51 -23.68
C PRO A 36 8.87 -48.78 -24.55
N GLU A 37 10.16 -48.99 -24.27
CA GLU A 37 11.27 -48.27 -24.92
C GLU A 37 11.23 -48.32 -26.46
N ASP A 38 10.80 -49.46 -27.02
CA ASP A 38 10.65 -49.67 -28.46
C ASP A 38 9.54 -48.80 -29.10
N GLN A 39 8.62 -48.27 -28.30
CA GLN A 39 7.49 -47.46 -28.76
C GLN A 39 7.65 -45.97 -28.47
N GLN A 40 8.60 -45.58 -27.61
CA GLN A 40 8.76 -44.20 -27.14
C GLN A 40 9.02 -43.21 -28.29
N GLU A 41 9.88 -43.56 -29.26
CA GLU A 41 10.18 -42.69 -30.40
C GLU A 41 8.97 -42.49 -31.33
N ALA A 42 8.15 -43.54 -31.50
CA ALA A 42 6.92 -43.45 -32.27
C ALA A 42 5.91 -42.52 -31.58
N VAL A 43 5.70 -42.68 -30.27
CA VAL A 43 4.78 -41.85 -29.48
C VAL A 43 5.26 -40.39 -29.44
N ALA A 44 6.56 -40.15 -29.25
CA ALA A 44 7.14 -38.81 -29.22
C ALA A 44 6.85 -38.04 -30.52
N ARG A 45 7.01 -38.70 -31.69
CA ARG A 45 6.66 -38.11 -32.98
C ARG A 45 5.17 -37.82 -33.10
N THR A 46 4.30 -38.74 -32.67
CA THR A 46 2.84 -38.52 -32.70
C THR A 46 2.43 -37.30 -31.86
N LEU A 47 3.00 -37.12 -30.67
CA LEU A 47 2.70 -36.00 -29.77
C LEU A 47 3.21 -34.62 -30.25
N THR A 48 3.97 -34.57 -31.36
CA THR A 48 4.30 -33.30 -32.03
C THR A 48 3.15 -32.77 -32.89
N LEU A 49 2.19 -33.63 -33.27
CA LEU A 49 1.05 -33.24 -34.08
C LEU A 49 -0.05 -32.65 -33.17
N GLU A 50 -0.37 -31.37 -33.34
CA GLU A 50 -1.42 -30.71 -32.55
C GLU A 50 -2.82 -31.28 -32.79
N SER A 51 -3.03 -31.91 -33.95
CA SER A 51 -4.29 -32.58 -34.30
C SER A 51 -4.50 -33.89 -33.54
N GLU A 52 -3.47 -34.42 -32.88
CA GLU A 52 -3.56 -35.67 -32.14
C GLU A 52 -4.46 -35.50 -30.89
N PRO A 53 -5.52 -36.31 -30.73
CA PRO A 53 -6.43 -36.19 -29.59
C PRO A 53 -5.75 -36.30 -28.22
N LEU A 54 -4.68 -37.09 -28.10
CA LEU A 54 -3.89 -37.19 -26.86
C LEU A 54 -3.22 -35.85 -26.51
N VAL A 55 -2.80 -35.07 -27.51
CA VAL A 55 -2.23 -33.73 -27.26
C VAL A 55 -3.28 -32.80 -26.67
N LYS A 56 -4.53 -32.84 -27.16
CA LYS A 56 -5.64 -32.06 -26.59
C LYS A 56 -5.98 -32.45 -25.15
N LEU A 57 -5.92 -33.74 -24.82
CA LEU A 57 -6.08 -34.21 -23.44
C LEU A 57 -4.94 -33.71 -22.54
N LEU A 58 -3.69 -33.73 -23.03
CA LEU A 58 -2.53 -33.22 -22.28
C LEU A 58 -2.60 -31.70 -22.11
N GLU A 59 -3.07 -30.95 -23.11
CA GLU A 59 -3.29 -29.51 -23.02
C GLU A 59 -4.34 -29.17 -21.95
N GLU A 60 -5.49 -29.85 -21.93
CA GLU A 60 -6.52 -29.67 -20.88
C GLU A 60 -5.94 -29.98 -19.50
N ASN A 61 -5.17 -31.07 -19.39
CA ASN A 61 -4.54 -31.47 -18.14
C ASN A 61 -3.49 -30.46 -17.65
N ALA A 62 -2.62 -29.98 -18.55
CA ALA A 62 -1.62 -28.96 -18.25
C ALA A 62 -2.26 -27.63 -17.85
N TYR A 63 -3.36 -27.24 -18.52
CA TYR A 63 -4.12 -26.04 -18.17
C TYR A 63 -4.75 -26.16 -16.77
N ARG A 64 -5.36 -27.31 -16.46
CA ARG A 64 -5.91 -27.57 -15.13
C ARG A 64 -4.82 -27.56 -14.06
N GLU A 65 -3.66 -28.12 -14.35
CA GLU A 65 -2.50 -28.07 -13.45
C GLU A 65 -1.98 -26.65 -13.22
N LEU A 66 -1.90 -25.83 -14.28
CA LEU A 66 -1.52 -24.41 -14.17
C LEU A 66 -2.47 -23.67 -13.23
N ILE A 67 -3.79 -23.85 -13.38
CA ILE A 67 -4.79 -23.27 -12.47
C ILE A 67 -4.57 -23.73 -11.03
N TRP A 68 -4.31 -25.03 -10.81
CA TRP A 68 -4.07 -25.54 -9.46
C TRP A 68 -2.78 -25.00 -8.84
N ARG A 69 -1.69 -24.92 -9.62
CA ARG A 69 -0.43 -24.30 -9.16
C ARG A 69 -0.64 -22.82 -8.86
N GLN A 70 -1.43 -22.10 -9.67
CA GLN A 70 -1.77 -20.70 -9.43
C GLN A 70 -2.60 -20.53 -8.15
N ARG A 71 -3.58 -21.40 -7.92
CA ARG A 71 -4.34 -21.42 -6.66
C ARG A 71 -3.45 -21.65 -5.44
N VAL A 72 -2.40 -22.46 -5.57
CA VAL A 72 -1.41 -22.65 -4.48
C VAL A 72 -0.58 -21.38 -4.27
N ASN A 73 -0.13 -20.71 -5.33
CA ASN A 73 0.54 -19.41 -5.22
C ASN A 73 -0.34 -18.39 -4.50
N GLU A 74 -1.61 -18.27 -4.89
CA GLU A 74 -2.57 -17.36 -4.28
C GLU A 74 -2.82 -17.69 -2.80
N ALA A 75 -3.02 -18.97 -2.47
CA ALA A 75 -3.18 -19.42 -1.08
C ALA A 75 -1.93 -19.11 -0.23
N ALA A 76 -0.72 -19.28 -0.78
CA ALA A 76 0.51 -18.94 -0.10
C ALA A 76 0.64 -17.41 0.14
N ARG A 77 0.21 -16.58 -0.82
CA ARG A 77 0.20 -15.12 -0.67
C ARG A 77 -0.83 -14.66 0.35
N ALA A 78 -2.00 -15.29 0.39
CA ALA A 78 -3.10 -14.97 1.31
C ALA A 78 -2.73 -15.15 2.79
N VAL A 79 -1.83 -16.08 3.11
CA VAL A 79 -1.39 -16.32 4.50
C VAL A 79 -0.20 -15.45 4.94
N MET A 80 0.34 -14.62 4.05
CA MET A 80 1.50 -13.77 4.32
C MET A 80 1.08 -12.31 4.47
N LEU A 81 1.42 -11.67 5.59
CA LEU A 81 1.07 -10.28 5.88
C LEU A 81 1.48 -9.31 4.74
N ALA A 82 2.60 -9.56 4.08
CA ALA A 82 3.11 -8.75 2.98
C ALA A 82 2.24 -8.77 1.71
N CYS A 83 1.43 -9.82 1.50
CA CYS A 83 0.67 -10.01 0.26
C CYS A 83 -0.84 -10.20 0.46
N ALA A 84 -1.28 -10.53 1.68
CA ALA A 84 -2.67 -10.74 2.02
C ALA A 84 -3.50 -9.46 1.81
N ALA A 85 -4.75 -9.63 1.39
CA ALA A 85 -5.69 -8.54 1.10
C ALA A 85 -7.11 -8.93 1.53
N GLY A 86 -7.98 -7.94 1.73
CA GLY A 86 -9.37 -8.15 2.13
C GLY A 86 -9.53 -9.05 3.36
N ASN A 87 -10.44 -10.01 3.29
CA ASN A 87 -10.78 -10.89 4.42
C ASN A 87 -9.61 -11.75 4.90
N ASP A 88 -8.67 -12.12 4.02
CA ASP A 88 -7.48 -12.89 4.44
C ASP A 88 -6.60 -12.04 5.37
N LEU A 89 -6.46 -10.75 5.06
CA LEU A 89 -5.77 -9.79 5.92
C LEU A 89 -6.52 -9.57 7.25
N ASP A 90 -7.86 -9.59 7.21
CA ASP A 90 -8.69 -9.47 8.42
C ASP A 90 -8.49 -10.65 9.38
N VAL A 91 -8.42 -11.87 8.86
CA VAL A 91 -8.10 -13.07 9.66
C VAL A 91 -6.70 -12.99 10.25
N ILE A 92 -5.71 -12.52 9.46
CA ILE A 92 -4.35 -12.32 9.98
C ILE A 92 -4.35 -11.28 11.11
N GLY A 93 -5.02 -10.13 10.93
CA GLY A 93 -5.09 -9.10 11.96
C GLY A 93 -5.78 -9.57 13.24
N ALA A 94 -6.80 -10.42 13.13
CA ALA A 94 -7.47 -11.04 14.27
C ALA A 94 -6.51 -11.87 15.15
N ASN A 95 -5.49 -12.52 14.56
CA ASN A 95 -4.47 -13.24 15.34
C ASN A 95 -3.62 -12.31 16.22
N TYR A 96 -3.60 -11.02 15.92
CA TYR A 96 -2.89 -9.98 16.67
C TYR A 96 -3.84 -9.09 17.48
N ASN A 97 -5.10 -9.50 17.67
CA ASN A 97 -6.15 -8.69 18.31
C ASN A 97 -6.30 -7.28 17.69
N THR A 98 -5.99 -7.13 16.41
CA THR A 98 -6.17 -5.89 15.66
C THR A 98 -7.34 -6.08 14.72
N THR A 99 -8.39 -5.27 14.84
CA THR A 99 -9.53 -5.29 13.92
C THR A 99 -9.47 -4.10 12.96
N ARG A 100 -10.03 -4.29 11.76
CA ARG A 100 -10.16 -3.24 10.77
C ARG A 100 -11.10 -2.15 11.29
N LEU A 101 -10.68 -0.90 11.16
CA LEU A 101 -11.49 0.23 11.62
C LEU A 101 -12.47 0.70 10.54
N THR A 102 -13.62 1.17 10.99
CA THR A 102 -14.58 1.91 10.17
C THR A 102 -14.18 3.40 10.19
N ILE A 103 -13.93 3.98 9.02
CA ILE A 103 -13.62 5.41 8.87
C ILE A 103 -14.91 6.22 8.86
N THR A 104 -15.86 5.82 8.02
CA THR A 104 -17.18 6.44 7.91
C THR A 104 -18.23 5.34 8.04
N PRO A 105 -19.17 5.43 8.99
CA PRO A 105 -20.22 4.44 9.12
C PRO A 105 -21.12 4.42 7.87
N ALA A 106 -21.82 3.31 7.66
CA ALA A 106 -22.83 3.23 6.60
C ALA A 106 -23.97 4.23 6.88
N ASP A 107 -24.50 4.81 5.81
CA ASP A 107 -25.67 5.69 5.87
C ASP A 107 -26.85 5.03 5.15
N ASP A 108 -27.76 4.48 5.96
CA ASP A 108 -28.99 3.84 5.50
C ASP A 108 -30.10 4.85 5.14
N SER A 109 -29.86 6.16 5.35
CA SER A 109 -30.83 7.21 5.03
C SER A 109 -30.84 7.58 3.54
N THR A 110 -29.77 7.25 2.80
CA THR A 110 -29.70 7.47 1.34
C THR A 110 -30.30 6.30 0.55
N ILE A 111 -30.78 6.55 -0.67
CA ILE A 111 -31.30 5.51 -1.57
C ILE A 111 -30.51 5.54 -2.89
N PRO A 112 -29.72 4.50 -3.22
CA PRO A 112 -29.40 3.34 -2.39
C PRO A 112 -28.59 3.71 -1.13
N PRO A 113 -28.56 2.85 -0.08
CA PRO A 113 -27.75 3.06 1.11
C PRO A 113 -26.28 3.26 0.77
N THR A 114 -25.64 4.24 1.43
CA THR A 114 -24.22 4.50 1.26
C THR A 114 -23.44 3.53 2.14
N PRO A 115 -22.59 2.64 1.57
CA PRO A 115 -21.85 1.66 2.35
C PRO A 115 -20.79 2.33 3.25
N ALA A 116 -20.45 1.66 4.35
CA ALA A 116 -19.39 2.11 5.24
C ALA A 116 -18.04 2.18 4.52
N VAL A 117 -17.27 3.22 4.79
CA VAL A 117 -15.89 3.35 4.33
C VAL A 117 -14.99 2.72 5.38
N MET A 118 -14.36 1.61 5.02
CA MET A 118 -13.44 0.88 5.90
C MET A 118 -12.00 1.33 5.68
N GLU A 119 -11.16 1.10 6.68
CA GLU A 119 -9.71 1.28 6.58
C GLU A 119 -9.12 0.47 5.41
N SER A 120 -8.14 1.06 4.71
CA SER A 120 -7.46 0.42 3.58
C SER A 120 -6.55 -0.73 4.03
N ASP A 121 -6.32 -1.72 3.15
CA ASP A 121 -5.40 -2.83 3.44
C ASP A 121 -3.97 -2.37 3.75
N THR A 122 -3.52 -1.28 3.14
CA THR A 122 -2.17 -0.72 3.39
C THR A 122 -2.05 -0.17 4.81
N ASP A 123 -3.04 0.61 5.27
CA ASP A 123 -3.02 1.17 6.63
C ASP A 123 -3.26 0.10 7.69
N TYR A 124 -4.17 -0.84 7.41
CA TYR A 124 -4.46 -1.95 8.31
C TYR A 124 -3.26 -2.89 8.48
N ARG A 125 -2.57 -3.24 7.38
CA ARG A 125 -1.32 -4.02 7.43
C ARG A 125 -0.24 -3.34 8.28
N LEU A 126 -0.14 -2.01 8.20
CA LEU A 126 0.80 -1.25 9.00
C LEU A 126 0.46 -1.34 10.49
N ARG A 127 -0.82 -1.27 10.87
CA ARG A 127 -1.26 -1.45 12.26
C ARG A 127 -1.03 -2.86 12.76
N ILE A 128 -1.26 -3.88 11.94
CA ILE A 128 -0.96 -5.28 12.30
C ILE A 128 0.54 -5.45 12.64
N GLN A 129 1.44 -4.85 11.86
CA GLN A 129 2.88 -4.88 12.18
C GLN A 129 3.19 -4.17 13.50
N GLN A 130 2.51 -3.06 13.78
CA GLN A 130 2.66 -2.29 15.01
C GLN A 130 2.01 -2.96 16.23
N ALA A 131 1.20 -4.01 16.06
CA ALA A 131 0.53 -4.69 17.17
C ALA A 131 1.51 -5.20 18.23
N PHE A 132 2.71 -5.64 17.82
CA PHE A 132 3.77 -6.04 18.75
C PHE A 132 4.31 -4.88 19.60
N GLU A 133 4.35 -3.66 19.06
CA GLU A 133 4.73 -2.47 19.83
C GLU A 133 3.66 -2.15 20.89
N GLY A 134 2.39 -2.44 20.59
CA GLY A 134 1.26 -2.30 21.51
C GLY A 134 1.30 -3.23 22.73
N LEU A 135 2.09 -4.32 22.68
CA LEU A 135 2.30 -5.22 23.82
C LEU A 135 3.22 -4.62 24.90
N SER A 136 3.91 -3.52 24.59
CA SER A 136 4.79 -2.85 25.54
C SER A 136 4.01 -2.03 26.55
N VAL A 137 4.17 -2.37 27.83
CA VAL A 137 3.61 -1.63 28.98
C VAL A 137 4.53 -0.52 29.50
N ALA A 138 5.73 -0.38 28.91
CA ALA A 138 6.76 0.56 29.36
C ALA A 138 6.69 1.94 28.67
N GLY A 139 5.62 2.21 27.89
CA GLY A 139 5.44 3.51 27.23
C GLY A 139 6.40 3.80 26.09
N SER A 140 6.70 2.81 25.24
CA SER A 140 7.53 3.09 24.06
C SER A 140 6.80 4.04 23.11
N VAL A 141 7.58 4.75 22.29
CA VAL A 141 7.03 5.56 21.18
C VAL A 141 6.09 4.72 20.29
N GLY A 142 6.48 3.48 19.98
CA GLY A 142 5.68 2.56 19.17
C GLY A 142 4.35 2.16 19.83
N ALA A 143 4.31 1.98 21.15
CA ALA A 143 3.09 1.64 21.88
C ALA A 143 2.06 2.77 21.77
N TYR A 144 2.47 4.01 22.03
CA TYR A 144 1.59 5.19 21.89
C TYR A 144 1.12 5.38 20.45
N GLN A 145 1.98 5.14 19.46
CA GLN A 145 1.60 5.19 18.05
C GLN A 145 0.56 4.13 17.71
N TYR A 146 0.75 2.87 18.13
CA TYR A 146 -0.20 1.79 17.86
C TYR A 146 -1.57 2.04 18.49
N HIS A 147 -1.59 2.32 19.81
CA HIS A 147 -2.83 2.53 20.56
C HIS A 147 -3.58 3.77 20.07
N GLY A 148 -2.86 4.86 19.79
CA GLY A 148 -3.48 6.08 19.29
C GLY A 148 -4.04 5.89 17.88
N ARG A 149 -3.30 5.23 16.97
CA ARG A 149 -3.79 4.95 15.61
C ARG A 149 -4.94 3.96 15.58
N SER A 150 -5.02 3.10 16.59
CA SER A 150 -6.09 2.11 16.73
C SER A 150 -7.33 2.67 17.45
N ALA A 151 -7.28 3.90 17.96
CA ALA A 151 -8.38 4.49 18.74
C ALA A 151 -9.62 4.81 17.89
N ASP A 152 -9.44 5.26 16.64
CA ASP A 152 -10.53 5.67 15.75
C ASP A 152 -10.09 5.58 14.28
N GLY A 153 -10.99 5.15 13.39
CA GLY A 153 -10.68 4.98 11.96
C GLY A 153 -10.35 6.30 11.24
N ARG A 154 -10.79 7.44 11.78
CA ARG A 154 -10.51 8.78 11.25
C ARG A 154 -9.06 9.20 11.45
N VAL A 155 -8.28 8.50 12.27
CA VAL A 155 -6.84 8.79 12.43
C VAL A 155 -6.08 8.31 11.20
N ALA A 156 -5.37 9.23 10.54
CA ALA A 156 -4.49 8.91 9.42
C ALA A 156 -3.11 8.46 9.93
N ASP A 157 -2.55 9.23 10.87
CA ASP A 157 -1.21 9.04 11.40
C ASP A 157 -1.05 9.66 12.78
N ILE A 158 -0.08 9.16 13.55
CA ILE A 158 0.29 9.70 14.87
C ILE A 158 1.80 9.76 15.01
N SER A 159 2.26 10.90 15.51
CA SER A 159 3.62 11.06 15.98
C SER A 159 3.64 11.28 17.48
N VAL A 160 4.71 10.80 18.09
CA VAL A 160 4.91 10.84 19.54
C VAL A 160 6.29 11.41 19.80
N THR A 161 6.35 12.43 20.63
CA THR A 161 7.60 13.06 21.06
C THR A 161 7.61 13.23 22.56
N SER A 162 8.79 13.26 23.17
CA SER A 162 8.93 13.52 24.60
C SER A 162 9.91 14.69 24.80
N PRO A 163 9.42 15.94 24.80
CA PRO A 163 10.28 17.13 24.93
C PRO A 163 10.96 17.22 26.31
N SER A 164 10.38 16.61 27.33
CA SER A 164 10.96 16.48 28.67
C SER A 164 10.57 15.14 29.28
N PRO A 165 11.34 14.61 30.27
CA PRO A 165 11.04 13.34 30.90
C PRO A 165 9.59 13.24 31.40
N ALA A 166 8.93 12.12 31.08
CA ALA A 166 7.53 11.84 31.43
C ALA A 166 6.50 12.89 30.95
N CYS A 167 6.84 13.66 29.92
CA CYS A 167 5.90 14.49 29.17
C CYS A 167 5.85 13.97 27.74
N VAL A 168 4.72 13.40 27.35
CA VAL A 168 4.52 12.78 26.04
C VAL A 168 3.58 13.68 25.23
N THR A 169 4.04 14.17 24.09
CA THR A 169 3.25 14.98 23.16
C THR A 169 2.92 14.13 21.95
N ILE A 170 1.61 14.01 21.70
CA ILE A 170 1.02 13.17 20.67
C ILE A 170 0.33 14.08 19.66
N SER A 171 0.84 14.08 18.43
CA SER A 171 0.24 14.84 17.33
C SER A 171 -0.59 13.89 16.47
N VAL A 172 -1.87 14.23 16.30
CA VAL A 172 -2.85 13.43 15.54
C VAL A 172 -3.09 14.08 14.19
N LEU A 173 -2.89 13.32 13.11
CA LEU A 173 -3.31 13.68 11.76
C LEU A 173 -4.65 13.01 11.45
N SER A 174 -5.65 13.81 11.08
CA SER A 174 -6.96 13.30 10.64
C SER A 174 -6.93 12.85 9.19
N ARG A 175 -7.82 11.93 8.81
CA ARG A 175 -8.12 11.62 7.40
C ARG A 175 -9.10 12.60 6.77
N GLU A 176 -9.79 13.38 7.60
CA GLU A 176 -10.83 14.29 7.16
C GLU A 176 -10.26 15.66 6.79
N ASN A 177 -10.93 16.33 5.85
CA ASN A 177 -10.61 17.68 5.41
C ASN A 177 -9.13 17.83 4.97
N ASN A 178 -8.37 18.72 5.62
CA ASN A 178 -6.96 19.00 5.35
C ASN A 178 -6.00 18.29 6.31
N GLY A 179 -6.50 17.39 7.16
CA GLY A 179 -5.73 16.67 8.16
C GLY A 179 -5.79 17.26 9.57
N VAL A 180 -6.44 18.41 9.77
CA VAL A 180 -6.70 18.93 11.13
C VAL A 180 -7.66 18.00 11.87
N ALA A 181 -7.27 17.57 13.07
CA ALA A 181 -8.12 16.75 13.93
C ALA A 181 -9.13 17.61 14.69
N SER A 182 -10.40 17.20 14.66
CA SER A 182 -11.47 17.81 15.46
C SER A 182 -11.25 17.55 16.96
N GLU A 183 -11.81 18.40 17.83
CA GLU A 183 -11.72 18.16 19.29
C GLU A 183 -12.40 16.86 19.70
N ASP A 184 -13.44 16.41 18.99
CA ASP A 184 -14.05 15.10 19.24
C ASP A 184 -13.04 13.96 19.00
N LEU A 185 -12.28 14.01 17.91
CA LEU A 185 -11.30 12.99 17.57
C LEU A 185 -10.14 13.02 18.57
N LEU A 186 -9.68 14.22 18.93
CA LEU A 186 -8.66 14.40 19.96
C LEU A 186 -9.13 13.85 21.32
N ALA A 187 -10.41 14.00 21.67
CA ALA A 187 -10.97 13.43 22.89
C ALA A 187 -10.99 11.89 22.86
N VAL A 188 -11.39 11.28 21.73
CA VAL A 188 -11.35 9.81 21.56
C VAL A 188 -9.93 9.27 21.74
N VAL A 189 -8.96 9.87 21.04
CA VAL A 189 -7.54 9.47 21.14
C VAL A 189 -7.01 9.71 22.56
N ARG A 190 -7.34 10.84 23.18
CA ARG A 190 -6.93 11.17 24.56
C ARG A 190 -7.48 10.17 25.58
N ASN A 191 -8.71 9.69 25.39
CA ASN A 191 -9.29 8.68 26.28
C ASN A 191 -8.59 7.33 26.09
N ALA A 192 -8.39 6.89 24.84
CA ALA A 192 -7.70 5.63 24.55
C ALA A 192 -6.26 5.61 25.10
N LEU A 193 -5.54 6.73 25.03
CA LEU A 193 -4.15 6.84 25.47
C LEU A 193 -3.97 7.14 26.96
N ASN A 194 -5.06 7.41 27.67
CA ASN A 194 -5.05 7.56 29.13
C ASN A 194 -5.58 6.32 29.87
N ASP A 195 -5.92 5.26 29.13
CA ASP A 195 -6.31 3.97 29.70
C ASP A 195 -5.21 3.42 30.63
N GLU A 196 -5.60 2.76 31.73
CA GLU A 196 -4.69 2.25 32.75
C GLU A 196 -3.74 1.17 32.19
N ASP A 197 -4.18 0.41 31.19
CA ASP A 197 -3.38 -0.64 30.55
C ASP A 197 -2.46 -0.08 29.44
N VAL A 198 -2.65 1.18 29.03
CA VAL A 198 -1.91 1.83 27.93
C VAL A 198 -0.86 2.82 28.46
N ARG A 199 -1.23 3.66 29.42
CA ARG A 199 -0.39 4.77 29.88
C ARG A 199 0.49 4.34 31.05
N PRO A 200 1.83 4.47 30.96
CA PRO A 200 2.68 4.35 32.14
C PRO A 200 2.28 5.37 33.20
N VAL A 201 2.32 4.93 34.46
CA VAL A 201 1.79 5.68 35.62
C VAL A 201 2.30 7.12 35.68
N ALA A 202 3.58 7.35 35.39
CA ALA A 202 4.24 8.65 35.54
C ALA A 202 4.06 9.60 34.34
N ASP A 203 3.57 9.11 33.20
CA ASP A 203 3.56 9.86 31.95
C ASP A 203 2.42 10.87 31.89
N ARG A 204 2.76 12.10 31.51
CA ARG A 204 1.81 13.19 31.25
C ARG A 204 1.58 13.29 29.76
N VAL A 205 0.46 12.73 29.31
CA VAL A 205 0.12 12.64 27.89
C VAL A 205 -0.66 13.89 27.46
N THR A 206 -0.13 14.61 26.47
CA THR A 206 -0.79 15.73 25.80
C THR A 206 -1.11 15.32 24.37
N VAL A 207 -2.39 15.35 24.01
CA VAL A 207 -2.87 15.04 22.64
C VAL A 207 -3.28 16.33 21.96
N GLN A 208 -2.72 16.59 20.78
CA GLN A 208 -2.96 17.78 19.97
C GLN A 208 -3.13 17.42 18.48
N SER A 209 -3.77 18.30 17.71
CA SER A 209 -3.79 18.15 16.25
C SER A 209 -2.40 18.37 15.66
N ALA A 210 -2.13 17.71 14.53
CA ALA A 210 -1.00 18.04 13.66
C ALA A 210 -1.08 19.50 13.19
N ALA A 211 0.08 20.15 13.07
CA ALA A 211 0.18 21.44 12.42
C ALA A 211 0.28 21.23 10.89
N ILE A 212 -0.73 21.71 10.16
CA ILE A 212 -0.81 21.50 8.71
C ILE A 212 -0.06 22.61 7.97
N VAL A 213 0.89 22.20 7.13
CA VAL A 213 1.62 23.11 6.23
C VAL A 213 1.06 22.94 4.83
N GLU A 214 0.34 23.95 4.37
CA GLU A 214 -0.27 23.97 3.06
C GLU A 214 0.75 24.31 1.97
N TYR A 215 0.66 23.63 0.84
CA TYR A 215 1.51 23.88 -0.33
C TYR A 215 0.79 23.59 -1.63
N GLN A 216 1.38 24.05 -2.74
CA GLN A 216 0.87 23.85 -4.10
C GLN A 216 1.96 23.27 -4.99
N ILE A 217 1.55 22.50 -6.00
CA ILE A 217 2.46 21.93 -7.00
C ILE A 217 2.06 22.45 -8.39
N ASN A 218 2.89 23.30 -8.99
CA ASN A 218 2.66 23.83 -10.33
C ASN A 218 3.80 23.39 -11.24
N ALA A 219 3.52 22.47 -12.16
CA ALA A 219 4.51 21.87 -13.04
C ALA A 219 4.13 21.98 -14.53
N THR A 220 5.14 22.25 -15.35
CA THR A 220 5.04 22.21 -16.81
C THR A 220 5.92 21.07 -17.33
N LEU A 221 5.31 20.16 -18.09
CA LEU A 221 5.98 19.01 -18.69
C LEU A 221 6.35 19.31 -20.14
N TYR A 222 7.61 19.07 -20.49
CA TYR A 222 8.11 19.06 -21.85
C TYR A 222 8.29 17.61 -22.29
N LEU A 223 7.62 17.25 -23.38
CA LEU A 223 7.50 15.86 -23.84
C LEU A 223 8.31 15.65 -25.11
N TYR A 224 8.74 14.40 -25.36
CA TYR A 224 9.27 14.04 -26.67
C TYR A 224 8.19 14.16 -27.75
N PRO A 225 8.56 14.48 -29.01
CA PRO A 225 7.60 14.58 -30.11
C PRO A 225 6.80 13.28 -30.31
N GLY A 226 5.48 13.36 -30.21
CA GLY A 226 4.59 12.21 -30.42
C GLY A 226 3.12 12.54 -30.15
N PRO A 227 2.18 11.70 -30.62
CA PRO A 227 0.74 11.91 -30.43
C PRO A 227 0.26 11.60 -28.99
N GLU A 228 1.15 11.11 -28.12
CA GLU A 228 0.81 10.54 -26.81
C GLU A 228 0.87 11.54 -25.64
N SER A 229 0.74 12.85 -25.91
CA SER A 229 0.90 13.89 -24.89
C SER A 229 -0.09 13.78 -23.73
N GLU A 230 -1.37 13.53 -24.01
CA GLU A 230 -2.40 13.39 -22.98
C GLU A 230 -2.25 12.11 -22.14
N PRO A 231 -2.01 10.92 -22.73
CA PRO A 231 -1.67 9.72 -21.96
C PRO A 231 -0.47 9.91 -21.02
N ILE A 232 0.60 10.55 -21.48
CA ILE A 232 1.81 10.80 -20.68
C ILE A 232 1.49 11.75 -19.51
N ARG A 233 0.77 12.85 -19.78
CA ARG A 233 0.34 13.79 -18.74
C ARG A 233 -0.54 13.10 -17.70
N ALA A 234 -1.50 12.27 -18.12
CA ALA A 234 -2.37 11.53 -17.22
C ALA A 234 -1.58 10.56 -16.32
N ALA A 235 -0.57 9.89 -16.87
CA ALA A 235 0.31 9.02 -16.10
C ALA A 235 1.16 9.79 -15.08
N ALA A 236 1.68 10.97 -15.45
CA ALA A 236 2.42 11.85 -14.56
C ALA A 236 1.54 12.37 -13.40
N VAL A 237 0.31 12.81 -13.71
CA VAL A 237 -0.68 13.23 -12.70
C VAL A 237 -0.98 12.10 -11.73
N LYS A 238 -1.22 10.88 -12.23
CA LYS A 238 -1.48 9.71 -11.37
C LYS A 238 -0.31 9.39 -10.44
N LYS A 239 0.95 9.50 -10.91
CA LYS A 239 2.13 9.34 -10.05
C LYS A 239 2.26 10.47 -9.02
N LEU A 240 1.93 11.70 -9.41
CA LEU A 240 1.94 12.86 -8.52
C LEU A 240 0.90 12.71 -7.40
N GLU A 241 -0.34 12.31 -7.74
CA GLU A 241 -1.42 12.06 -6.77
C GLU A 241 -1.04 10.95 -5.77
N ALA A 242 -0.42 9.88 -6.26
CA ALA A 242 0.09 8.81 -5.40
C ALA A 242 1.20 9.34 -4.46
N TYR A 243 2.10 10.18 -4.95
CA TYR A 243 3.11 10.84 -4.14
C TYR A 243 2.50 11.77 -3.08
N ILE A 244 1.58 12.66 -3.46
CA ILE A 244 0.89 13.58 -2.54
C ILE A 244 0.21 12.80 -1.42
N THR A 245 -0.52 11.74 -1.78
CA THR A 245 -1.22 10.88 -0.81
C THR A 245 -0.25 10.18 0.13
N ALA A 246 0.87 9.67 -0.40
CA ALA A 246 1.90 9.01 0.39
C ALA A 246 2.64 9.98 1.33
N GLN A 247 2.84 11.24 0.92
CA GLN A 247 3.51 12.24 1.76
C GLN A 247 2.59 12.93 2.77
N HIS A 248 1.27 12.78 2.65
CA HIS A 248 0.31 13.25 3.66
C HIS A 248 0.37 12.38 4.93
N ARG A 249 1.48 12.48 5.65
CA ARG A 249 1.85 11.78 6.89
C ARG A 249 2.70 12.72 7.76
N LEU A 250 2.85 12.42 9.04
CA LEU A 250 3.56 13.27 9.98
C LEU A 250 5.08 13.22 9.77
N GLY A 251 5.74 14.39 9.78
CA GLY A 251 7.19 14.51 9.66
C GLY A 251 7.77 14.07 8.32
N ARG A 252 6.95 13.99 7.26
CA ARG A 252 7.41 13.67 5.91
C ARG A 252 7.66 14.95 5.12
N ASP A 253 8.93 15.20 4.83
CA ASP A 253 9.35 16.34 4.02
C ASP A 253 8.82 16.28 2.58
N ILE A 254 8.48 17.44 2.02
CA ILE A 254 8.22 17.58 0.58
C ILE A 254 9.50 18.07 -0.08
N ARG A 255 10.12 17.20 -0.87
CA ARG A 255 11.39 17.47 -1.55
C ARG A 255 11.17 17.72 -3.03
N LEU A 256 11.85 18.73 -3.59
CA LEU A 256 11.79 19.04 -5.01
C LEU A 256 12.19 17.83 -5.86
N SER A 257 13.26 17.15 -5.47
CA SER A 257 13.74 15.94 -6.16
C SER A 257 12.69 14.84 -6.25
N ALA A 258 11.85 14.67 -5.23
CA ALA A 258 10.81 13.67 -5.21
C ALA A 258 9.62 14.05 -6.11
N ILE A 259 9.27 15.34 -6.15
CA ILE A 259 8.27 15.87 -7.09
C ILE A 259 8.76 15.67 -8.53
N TYR A 260 10.01 16.02 -8.82
CA TYR A 260 10.63 15.78 -10.14
C TYR A 260 10.62 14.30 -10.51
N ALA A 261 10.99 13.41 -9.58
CA ALA A 261 10.96 11.96 -9.82
C ALA A 261 9.55 11.42 -10.07
N ALA A 262 8.53 11.94 -9.38
CA ALA A 262 7.14 11.54 -9.60
C ALA A 262 6.63 11.97 -10.98
N LEU A 263 7.02 13.17 -11.44
CA LEU A 263 6.60 13.75 -12.72
C LEU A 263 7.40 13.23 -13.92
N HIS A 264 8.63 12.76 -13.72
CA HIS A 264 9.44 12.12 -14.76
C HIS A 264 8.96 10.70 -15.06
N VAL A 265 7.87 10.61 -15.84
CA VAL A 265 7.41 9.37 -16.46
C VAL A 265 8.03 9.16 -17.83
N GLU A 266 7.87 7.96 -18.39
CA GLU A 266 8.29 7.67 -19.75
C GLU A 266 7.63 8.65 -20.75
N GLY A 267 8.43 9.20 -21.67
CA GLY A 267 8.00 10.23 -22.61
C GLY A 267 8.18 11.69 -22.13
N VAL A 268 8.50 11.93 -20.87
CA VAL A 268 8.84 13.27 -20.36
C VAL A 268 10.34 13.55 -20.53
N GLN A 269 10.67 14.60 -21.28
CA GLN A 269 12.05 15.05 -21.47
C GLN A 269 12.52 15.91 -20.28
N ARG A 270 11.68 16.86 -19.85
CA ARG A 270 12.02 17.84 -18.83
C ARG A 270 10.77 18.28 -18.07
N VAL A 271 10.95 18.58 -16.79
CA VAL A 271 9.93 19.14 -15.93
C VAL A 271 10.40 20.50 -15.45
N GLU A 272 9.56 21.53 -15.62
CA GLU A 272 9.74 22.82 -14.95
C GLU A 272 8.75 22.93 -13.80
N LEU A 273 9.24 23.29 -12.62
CA LEU A 273 8.44 23.43 -11.42
C LEU A 273 8.39 24.90 -11.03
N ALA A 274 7.20 25.49 -11.08
CA ALA A 274 6.96 26.87 -10.66
C ALA A 274 6.66 26.98 -9.15
N ALA A 275 6.11 25.92 -8.56
CA ALA A 275 5.90 25.78 -7.12
C ALA A 275 5.91 24.29 -6.72
N PRO A 276 6.48 23.92 -5.55
CA PRO A 276 7.26 24.76 -4.63
C PRO A 276 8.66 25.13 -5.20
N LEU A 277 9.22 26.27 -4.78
CA LEU A 277 10.55 26.74 -5.21
C LEU A 277 11.70 26.23 -4.33
N ALA A 278 11.38 25.68 -3.17
CA ALA A 278 12.33 25.13 -2.21
C ALA A 278 11.74 23.89 -1.53
N ASP A 279 12.60 23.05 -0.97
CA ASP A 279 12.19 21.93 -0.13
C ASP A 279 11.38 22.43 1.08
N ILE A 280 10.30 21.72 1.41
CA ILE A 280 9.49 21.99 2.61
C ILE A 280 9.86 20.92 3.64
N VAL A 281 10.62 21.34 4.66
CA VAL A 281 11.05 20.48 5.75
C VAL A 281 10.04 20.55 6.89
N LEU A 282 9.56 19.39 7.33
CA LEU A 282 8.50 19.24 8.32
C LEU A 282 9.06 18.57 9.56
N ASN A 283 8.73 19.10 10.74
CA ASN A 283 9.06 18.40 11.98
C ASN A 283 8.03 17.29 12.28
N SER A 284 8.30 16.47 13.30
CA SER A 284 7.45 15.33 13.64
C SER A 284 6.01 15.71 14.01
N THR A 285 5.73 16.96 14.41
CA THR A 285 4.38 17.44 14.78
C THR A 285 3.61 18.05 13.61
N GLN A 286 4.27 18.18 12.45
CA GLN A 286 3.70 18.79 11.25
C GLN A 286 3.40 17.76 10.17
N ALA A 287 2.40 18.05 9.35
CA ALA A 287 2.09 17.31 8.13
C ALA A 287 1.85 18.28 6.98
N SER A 288 2.23 17.87 5.75
CA SER A 288 1.99 18.68 4.56
C SER A 288 0.59 18.45 4.00
N PHE A 289 -0.10 19.47 3.51
CA PHE A 289 -1.36 19.32 2.76
C PHE A 289 -1.25 20.03 1.41
N CYS A 290 -1.44 19.28 0.31
CA CYS A 290 -1.42 19.86 -1.03
C CYS A 290 -2.78 20.47 -1.32
N THR A 291 -2.89 21.79 -1.31
CA THR A 291 -4.17 22.48 -1.55
C THR A 291 -4.57 22.45 -3.02
N GLU A 292 -3.58 22.47 -3.91
CA GLU A 292 -3.79 22.50 -5.36
C GLU A 292 -2.57 21.91 -6.08
N TYR A 293 -2.81 21.18 -7.17
CA TYR A 293 -1.76 20.80 -8.11
C TYR A 293 -2.22 21.09 -9.55
N SER A 294 -1.31 21.59 -10.36
CA SER A 294 -1.51 21.87 -11.79
C SER A 294 -0.35 21.28 -12.58
N VAL A 295 -0.68 20.41 -13.54
CA VAL A 295 0.28 19.78 -14.45
C VAL A 295 -0.19 20.04 -15.88
N VAL A 296 0.59 20.85 -16.60
CA VAL A 296 0.31 21.27 -17.99
C VAL A 296 1.44 20.84 -18.91
N THR A 297 1.15 20.68 -20.20
CA THR A 297 2.17 20.39 -21.23
C THR A 297 2.67 21.70 -21.84
N GLY A 298 3.99 21.92 -21.78
CA GLY A 298 4.65 23.10 -22.35
C GLY A 298 4.96 23.01 -23.85
N GLY A 299 4.74 21.83 -24.46
CA GLY A 299 5.09 21.53 -25.85
C GLY A 299 6.23 20.51 -25.97
N SER A 300 6.81 20.42 -27.16
CA SER A 300 8.09 19.75 -27.41
C SER A 300 9.20 20.81 -27.51
N ASP A 301 10.38 20.53 -26.93
CA ASP A 301 11.57 21.40 -27.08
C ASP A 301 12.30 21.15 -28.44
N GLU A 302 11.59 20.62 -29.45
CA GLU A 302 12.01 20.43 -30.85
C GLU A 302 10.92 20.88 -31.82
#